data_AF-A0A8F9RM90-F1
#
_entry.id   AF-A0A8F9RM90-F1
#
_cell.length_a   1.000
_cell.length_b   1.000
_cell.length_c   1.000
_cell.angle_alpha   90.00
_cell.angle_beta   90.00
_cell.angle_gamma   90.00
#
_symmetry.space_group_name_H-M   'P 1'
#
loop_
_entity.id
_entity.type
_entity.pdbx_description
1 polymer ?
#
loop_
_entity_poly.entity_id
_entity_poly.type
_entity_poly.pdbx_seq_one_letter_code
_entity_poly.pdbx_strand_id
1 'polypeptide(L)'
;MEKNLYKEYFKTLKYYLTVLNIDKDKGLIGCSEEEIDSIKSKKDNFPLAYEEYLRSIGKKFLFEFMDAEDMAFEDLDYINEFANDVFENNSLRLENEFLVLSERRNDYISIIFTKEENPAVWIMSEYWDESKGENLSIRTKSFTDLMNEFFRQTLQNHTSSFHFVSSKIKDTEKYIENKYISWVKGLNEIKQKIDDDKIENNLVNQLNQYFLDYYIPNISAFTKILSDSKSKQNNKREEKDIAEENKRQVKEYIPEKKQTLLEKFFNLFK
;
A
#
# COMPACT_ATOMS: atom_id res chain seq x y z
N MET A 1 27.39 16.34 7.86
CA MET A 1 26.79 15.11 7.29
C MET A 1 25.56 15.55 6.53
N GLU A 2 25.54 15.33 5.23
CA GLU A 2 24.37 15.58 4.41
C GLU A 2 23.25 14.64 4.85
N LYS A 3 22.05 15.18 5.12
CA LYS A 3 20.93 14.39 5.62
C LYS A 3 20.37 13.58 4.45
N ASN A 4 20.51 12.25 4.50
CA ASN A 4 19.89 11.37 3.51
C ASN A 4 18.36 11.47 3.63
N LEU A 5 17.78 12.27 2.73
CA LEU A 5 16.36 12.58 2.69
C LEU A 5 15.50 11.36 2.32
N TYR A 6 16.03 10.40 1.55
CA TYR A 6 15.33 9.17 1.17
C TYR A 6 15.14 8.23 2.36
N LYS A 7 16.13 8.14 3.24
CA LYS A 7 16.03 7.31 4.46
C LYS A 7 14.86 7.74 5.36
N GLU A 8 14.71 9.03 5.59
CA GLU A 8 13.60 9.59 6.38
C GLU A 8 12.25 9.43 5.66
N TYR A 9 12.24 9.60 4.33
CA TYR A 9 11.07 9.35 3.49
C TYR A 9 10.57 7.90 3.61
N PHE A 10 11.43 6.90 3.35
CA PHE A 10 11.02 5.49 3.40
C PHE A 10 10.71 5.01 4.81
N LYS A 11 11.37 5.57 5.84
CA LYS A 11 10.98 5.34 7.24
C LYS A 11 9.56 5.84 7.52
N THR A 12 9.20 7.01 6.99
CA THR A 12 7.87 7.60 7.16
C THR A 12 6.82 6.80 6.39
N LEU A 13 7.10 6.44 5.13
CA LEU A 13 6.22 5.58 4.32
C LEU A 13 5.97 4.24 5.01
N LYS A 14 7.03 3.57 5.49
CA LYS A 14 6.92 2.32 6.26
C LYS A 14 6.02 2.47 7.48
N TYR A 15 6.19 3.55 8.23
CA TYR A 15 5.34 3.83 9.39
C TYR A 15 3.86 3.97 8.98
N TYR A 16 3.56 4.73 7.93
CA TYR A 16 2.19 4.91 7.42
C TYR A 16 1.55 3.58 7.04
N LEU A 17 2.26 2.77 6.24
CA LEU A 17 1.76 1.47 5.82
C LEU A 17 1.54 0.51 7.01
N THR A 18 2.42 0.58 8.02
CA THR A 18 2.30 -0.23 9.24
C THR A 18 1.05 0.11 10.05
N VAL A 19 0.80 1.40 10.33
CA VAL A 19 -0.36 1.81 11.14
C VAL A 19 -1.68 1.58 10.40
N LEU A 20 -1.63 1.59 9.07
CA LEU A 20 -2.73 1.21 8.20
C LEU A 20 -2.98 -0.30 8.13
N ASN A 21 -2.18 -1.12 8.83
CA ASN A 21 -2.22 -2.59 8.81
C ASN A 21 -2.04 -3.19 7.41
N ILE A 22 -1.32 -2.51 6.52
CA ILE A 22 -0.90 -3.09 5.23
C ILE A 22 0.05 -4.24 5.53
N ASP A 23 -0.21 -5.40 4.91
CA ASP A 23 0.56 -6.64 5.07
C ASP A 23 0.85 -7.03 6.51
N LYS A 24 -0.10 -6.80 7.42
CA LYS A 24 0.06 -7.10 8.85
C LYS A 24 0.61 -8.51 9.14
N ASP A 25 0.21 -9.50 8.35
CA ASP A 25 0.58 -10.91 8.55
C ASP A 25 1.88 -11.30 7.82
N LYS A 26 2.21 -10.64 6.69
CA LYS A 26 3.41 -10.92 5.88
C LYS A 26 4.61 -10.05 6.31
N GLY A 27 4.33 -8.88 6.87
CA GLY A 27 5.28 -7.91 7.40
C GLY A 27 5.86 -6.98 6.34
N LEU A 28 6.12 -5.73 6.71
CA LEU A 28 6.88 -4.78 5.90
C LEU A 28 8.37 -4.92 6.18
N ILE A 29 9.06 -5.69 5.36
CA ILE A 29 10.44 -6.14 5.62
C ILE A 29 11.38 -5.52 4.58
N GLY A 30 12.51 -5.00 5.05
CA GLY A 30 13.60 -4.54 4.18
C GLY A 30 14.69 -5.60 4.03
N CYS A 31 15.49 -5.46 2.99
CA CYS A 31 16.64 -6.31 2.70
C CYS A 31 17.75 -6.11 3.74
N SER A 32 18.55 -7.15 3.98
CA SER A 32 19.82 -7.01 4.70
C SER A 32 20.86 -6.29 3.83
N GLU A 33 21.94 -5.80 4.44
CA GLU A 33 23.01 -5.16 3.65
C GLU A 33 23.67 -6.17 2.70
N GLU A 34 23.81 -7.44 3.07
CA GLU A 34 24.34 -8.49 2.18
C GLU A 34 23.43 -8.70 0.95
N GLU A 35 22.11 -8.66 1.15
CA GLU A 35 21.13 -8.75 0.05
C GLU A 35 21.24 -7.54 -0.88
N ILE A 36 21.37 -6.33 -0.32
CA ILE A 36 21.55 -5.10 -1.10
C ILE A 36 22.88 -5.14 -1.87
N ASP A 37 23.98 -5.55 -1.22
CA ASP A 37 25.31 -5.64 -1.83
C ASP A 37 25.36 -6.66 -2.99
N SER A 38 24.54 -7.72 -2.93
CA SER A 38 24.42 -8.69 -4.03
C SER A 38 23.90 -8.09 -5.33
N ILE A 39 23.11 -7.01 -5.24
CA ILE A 39 22.60 -6.26 -6.40
C ILE A 39 23.60 -5.17 -6.80
N LYS A 40 24.11 -4.42 -5.81
CA LYS A 40 25.03 -3.29 -6.01
C LYS A 40 26.33 -3.71 -6.67
N SER A 41 26.89 -4.86 -6.27
CA SER A 41 28.18 -5.36 -6.79
C SER A 41 28.21 -5.59 -8.30
N LYS A 42 27.04 -5.60 -8.97
CA LYS A 42 26.90 -5.76 -10.42
C LYS A 42 26.77 -4.43 -11.17
N LYS A 43 26.88 -3.28 -10.49
CA LYS A 43 26.57 -1.95 -11.04
C LYS A 43 27.63 -0.91 -10.65
N ASP A 44 27.96 -0.03 -11.59
CA ASP A 44 28.89 1.08 -11.35
C ASP A 44 28.24 2.20 -10.52
N ASN A 45 26.94 2.44 -10.72
CA ASN A 45 26.14 3.35 -9.91
C ASN A 45 24.93 2.64 -9.32
N PHE A 46 24.51 3.06 -8.13
CA PHE A 46 23.30 2.53 -7.51
C PHE A 46 22.44 3.66 -6.94
N PRO A 47 21.22 3.86 -7.45
CA PRO A 47 20.35 4.93 -7.00
C PRO A 47 20.06 4.88 -5.50
N LEU A 48 20.41 5.96 -4.79
CA LEU A 48 20.25 6.07 -3.34
C LEU A 48 18.79 5.90 -2.89
N ALA A 49 17.83 6.42 -3.66
CA ALA A 49 16.41 6.26 -3.37
C ALA A 49 15.98 4.78 -3.45
N TYR A 50 16.46 4.03 -4.44
CA TYR A 50 16.16 2.61 -4.57
C TYR A 50 16.83 1.79 -3.45
N GLU A 51 18.05 2.16 -3.07
CA GLU A 51 18.74 1.54 -1.93
C GLU A 51 17.98 1.68 -0.61
N GLU A 52 17.50 2.89 -0.30
CA GLU A 52 16.73 3.13 0.92
C GLU A 52 15.35 2.45 0.89
N TYR A 53 14.76 2.26 -0.29
CA TYR A 53 13.58 1.41 -0.47
C TYR A 53 13.87 -0.03 -0.09
N LEU A 54 14.90 -0.65 -0.69
CA LEU A 54 15.29 -2.03 -0.40
C LEU A 54 15.53 -2.22 1.10
N ARG A 55 16.32 -1.34 1.72
CA ARG A 55 16.63 -1.37 3.15
C ARG A 55 15.40 -1.23 4.06
N SER A 56 14.39 -0.48 3.62
CA SER A 56 13.24 -0.16 4.47
C SER A 56 12.10 -1.17 4.33
N ILE A 57 11.64 -1.40 3.11
CA ILE A 57 10.41 -2.15 2.82
C ILE A 57 10.54 -3.10 1.62
N GLY A 58 11.61 -3.04 0.84
CA GLY A 58 11.67 -3.71 -0.48
C GLY A 58 11.90 -5.22 -0.49
N LYS A 59 12.00 -5.90 0.67
CA LYS A 59 12.23 -7.36 0.68
C LYS A 59 10.98 -8.16 0.33
N LYS A 60 9.92 -7.89 1.09
CA LYS A 60 8.60 -8.51 0.95
C LYS A 60 7.59 -7.38 0.98
N PHE A 61 7.39 -6.73 -0.14
CA PHE A 61 6.43 -5.66 -0.25
C PHE A 61 5.36 -6.06 -1.25
N LEU A 62 4.10 -6.09 -0.81
CA LEU A 62 3.03 -6.53 -1.67
C LEU A 62 2.32 -5.39 -2.34
N PHE A 63 2.41 -5.47 -3.65
CA PHE A 63 1.59 -4.80 -4.63
C PHE A 63 0.36 -5.64 -5.02
N GLU A 64 -0.03 -6.64 -4.22
CA GLU A 64 -1.28 -7.44 -4.40
C GLU A 64 -2.53 -6.54 -4.57
N PHE A 65 -2.48 -5.29 -4.08
CA PHE A 65 -3.57 -4.32 -4.19
C PHE A 65 -3.42 -3.31 -5.35
N MET A 66 -2.33 -3.41 -6.11
CA MET A 66 -1.96 -2.47 -7.14
C MET A 66 -1.71 -3.20 -8.45
N ASP A 67 -2.81 -3.57 -9.08
CA ASP A 67 -2.81 -4.01 -10.46
C ASP A 67 -2.00 -5.30 -10.70
N ALA A 68 -1.62 -6.06 -9.66
CA ALA A 68 -0.72 -7.22 -9.75
C ALA A 68 0.66 -6.87 -10.33
N GLU A 69 1.24 -5.80 -9.80
CA GLU A 69 2.67 -5.51 -9.94
C GLU A 69 3.48 -6.31 -8.90
N ASP A 70 4.71 -6.69 -9.21
CA ASP A 70 5.67 -7.31 -8.30
C ASP A 70 6.98 -6.53 -8.39
N MET A 71 7.53 -6.13 -7.24
CA MET A 71 8.75 -5.33 -7.10
C MET A 71 9.52 -5.73 -5.83
N ALA A 72 9.20 -6.91 -5.28
CA ALA A 72 9.84 -7.42 -4.08
C ALA A 72 11.21 -8.01 -4.45
N PHE A 73 12.20 -7.82 -3.58
CA PHE A 73 13.52 -8.40 -3.79
C PHE A 73 13.49 -9.93 -3.86
N GLU A 74 12.61 -10.58 -3.08
CA GLU A 74 12.49 -12.05 -3.10
C GLU A 74 12.01 -12.60 -4.45
N ASP A 75 11.33 -11.77 -5.23
CA ASP A 75 10.81 -12.12 -6.55
C ASP A 75 11.70 -11.56 -7.68
N LEU A 76 12.86 -10.97 -7.34
CA LEU A 76 13.74 -10.30 -8.29
C LEU A 76 14.29 -11.24 -9.38
N ASP A 77 14.52 -12.52 -9.08
CA ASP A 77 14.97 -13.49 -10.07
C ASP A 77 13.88 -13.71 -11.14
N TYR A 78 12.63 -13.91 -10.71
CA TYR A 78 11.48 -14.02 -11.61
C TYR A 78 11.25 -12.73 -12.43
N ILE A 79 11.32 -11.56 -11.78
CA ILE A 79 11.19 -10.27 -12.45
C ILE A 79 12.27 -10.10 -13.54
N ASN A 80 13.51 -10.51 -13.27
CA ASN A 80 14.60 -10.44 -14.26
C ASN A 80 14.43 -11.45 -15.40
N GLU A 81 13.93 -12.66 -15.12
CA GLU A 81 13.61 -13.64 -16.16
C GLU A 81 12.56 -13.09 -17.11
N PHE A 82 11.43 -12.60 -16.60
CA PHE A 82 10.39 -11.98 -17.42
C PHE A 82 10.90 -10.76 -18.20
N ALA A 83 11.74 -9.92 -17.58
CA ALA A 83 12.30 -8.77 -18.27
C ALA A 83 13.19 -9.15 -19.45
N ASN A 84 13.97 -10.25 -19.36
CA ASN A 84 14.75 -10.74 -20.49
C ASN A 84 13.86 -11.13 -21.66
N ASP A 85 12.76 -11.85 -21.41
CA ASP A 85 11.78 -12.21 -22.44
C ASP A 85 11.18 -10.95 -23.09
N VAL A 86 10.83 -9.93 -22.29
CA VAL A 86 10.33 -8.65 -22.80
C VAL A 86 11.37 -7.95 -23.68
N PHE A 87 12.63 -7.86 -23.26
CA PHE A 87 13.68 -7.24 -24.08
C PHE A 87 13.92 -8.00 -25.40
N GLU A 88 13.91 -9.33 -25.36
CA GLU A 88 14.05 -10.18 -26.54
C GLU A 88 12.88 -9.98 -27.53
N ASN A 89 11.65 -10.06 -27.03
CA ASN A 89 10.43 -9.86 -27.82
C ASN A 89 10.38 -8.49 -28.49
N ASN A 90 10.98 -7.47 -27.85
CA ASN A 90 11.01 -6.11 -28.34
C ASN A 90 12.23 -5.78 -29.20
N SER A 91 13.19 -6.70 -29.35
CA SER A 91 14.47 -6.45 -30.02
C SER A 91 15.19 -5.18 -29.54
N LEU A 92 14.93 -4.74 -28.30
CA LEU A 92 15.44 -3.48 -27.77
C LEU A 92 16.78 -3.72 -27.06
N ARG A 93 17.76 -2.87 -27.34
CA ARG A 93 19.04 -2.85 -26.63
C ARG A 93 19.20 -1.52 -25.90
N LEU A 94 19.36 -1.59 -24.59
CA LEU A 94 19.62 -0.43 -23.75
C LEU A 94 21.13 -0.27 -23.58
N GLU A 95 21.66 0.89 -23.98
CA GLU A 95 23.10 1.19 -23.88
C GLU A 95 23.51 1.70 -22.49
N ASN A 96 22.58 2.37 -21.80
CA ASN A 96 22.81 2.91 -20.46
C ASN A 96 22.61 1.83 -19.41
N GLU A 97 23.39 1.88 -18.32
CA GLU A 97 23.21 0.99 -17.18
C GLU A 97 21.83 1.20 -16.51
N PHE A 98 21.11 0.10 -16.29
CA PHE A 98 19.78 0.10 -15.69
C PHE A 98 19.59 -1.03 -14.68
N LEU A 99 18.52 -0.91 -13.90
CA LEU A 99 17.96 -1.95 -13.03
C LEU A 99 16.52 -2.23 -13.48
N VAL A 100 16.17 -3.50 -13.57
CA VAL A 100 14.76 -3.91 -13.63
C VAL A 100 14.20 -3.78 -12.22
N LEU A 101 13.08 -3.08 -12.10
CA LEU A 101 12.42 -2.83 -10.82
C LEU A 101 11.28 -3.82 -10.59
N SER A 102 10.38 -3.91 -11.55
CA SER A 102 9.11 -4.62 -11.37
C SER A 102 8.63 -5.29 -12.64
N GLU A 103 7.79 -6.29 -12.43
CA GLU A 103 6.92 -6.93 -13.41
C GLU A 103 5.47 -6.55 -13.07
N ARG A 104 4.62 -6.24 -14.05
CA ARG A 104 3.18 -5.99 -13.84
C ARG A 104 2.30 -6.79 -14.80
N ARG A 105 1.46 -7.67 -14.25
CA ARG A 105 0.45 -8.53 -14.93
C ARG A 105 0.96 -9.53 -15.96
N ASN A 106 2.26 -9.78 -16.01
CA ASN A 106 2.98 -10.38 -17.13
C ASN A 106 2.76 -9.59 -18.42
N ASP A 107 2.54 -8.28 -18.32
CA ASP A 107 2.28 -7.42 -19.49
C ASP A 107 3.32 -6.30 -19.62
N TYR A 108 3.96 -5.92 -18.50
CA TYR A 108 4.88 -4.78 -18.44
C TYR A 108 6.06 -5.04 -17.51
N ILE A 109 7.19 -4.40 -17.81
CA ILE A 109 8.29 -4.22 -16.87
C ILE A 109 8.50 -2.73 -16.58
N SER A 110 8.96 -2.42 -15.37
CA SER A 110 9.50 -1.10 -15.04
C SER A 110 11.01 -1.16 -14.83
N ILE A 111 11.72 -0.12 -15.29
CA ILE A 111 13.17 0.00 -15.13
C ILE A 111 13.57 1.38 -14.62
N ILE A 112 14.76 1.48 -14.03
CA ILE A 112 15.44 2.75 -13.75
C ILE A 112 16.85 2.76 -14.32
N PHE A 113 17.28 3.90 -14.84
CA PHE A 113 18.68 4.12 -15.20
C PHE A 113 19.47 4.58 -13.97
N THR A 114 20.69 4.07 -13.79
CA THR A 114 21.41 4.13 -12.49
C THR A 114 22.15 5.45 -12.22
N LYS A 115 22.16 6.38 -13.19
CA LYS A 115 23.00 7.58 -13.15
C LYS A 115 22.60 8.61 -12.09
N GLU A 116 21.33 8.63 -11.69
CA GLU A 116 20.78 9.60 -10.74
C GLU A 116 20.46 8.95 -9.40
N GLU A 117 20.51 9.72 -8.30
CA GLU A 117 20.16 9.20 -6.98
C GLU A 117 18.68 8.79 -6.86
N ASN A 118 17.81 9.49 -7.58
CA ASN A 118 16.37 9.29 -7.61
C ASN A 118 15.85 9.37 -9.05
N PRO A 119 16.16 8.35 -9.87
CA PRO A 119 15.96 8.39 -11.31
C PRO A 119 14.48 8.30 -11.68
N ALA A 120 14.16 8.78 -12.88
CA ALA A 120 12.86 8.52 -13.50
C ALA A 120 12.62 7.01 -13.68
N VAL A 121 11.38 6.59 -13.49
CA VAL A 121 10.96 5.20 -13.74
C VAL A 121 10.39 5.12 -15.14
N TRP A 122 10.88 4.16 -15.91
CA TRP A 122 10.42 3.86 -17.25
C TRP A 122 9.59 2.59 -17.25
N ILE A 123 8.66 2.48 -18.20
CA ILE A 123 7.81 1.30 -18.39
C ILE A 123 7.91 0.82 -19.83
N MET A 124 7.85 -0.49 -20.01
CA MET A 124 7.88 -1.17 -21.30
C MET A 124 6.85 -2.29 -21.32
N SER A 125 6.14 -2.45 -22.45
CA SER A 125 5.19 -3.55 -22.62
C SER A 125 5.86 -4.79 -23.22
N GLU A 126 5.44 -5.98 -22.79
CA GLU A 126 5.75 -7.24 -23.45
C GLU A 126 5.21 -7.26 -24.89
N TYR A 127 3.97 -6.80 -25.10
CA TYR A 127 3.27 -6.85 -26.38
C TYR A 127 3.34 -5.51 -27.12
N TRP A 128 4.47 -5.27 -27.77
CA TRP A 128 4.68 -4.06 -28.56
C TRP A 128 4.52 -4.28 -30.06
N ASP A 129 4.04 -3.24 -30.73
CA ASP A 129 4.00 -3.15 -32.18
C ASP A 129 4.73 -1.87 -32.57
N GLU A 130 5.81 -1.99 -33.34
CA GLU A 130 6.63 -0.86 -33.79
C GLU A 130 5.83 0.24 -34.50
N SER A 131 4.69 -0.10 -35.12
CA SER A 131 3.81 0.89 -35.75
C SER A 131 3.16 1.86 -34.75
N LYS A 132 3.23 1.58 -33.45
CA LYS A 132 2.62 2.39 -32.37
C LYS A 132 3.57 3.43 -31.76
N GLY A 133 4.84 3.54 -32.21
CA GLY A 133 5.81 4.53 -31.71
C GLY A 133 6.97 3.96 -30.88
N GLU A 134 7.24 4.54 -29.70
CA GLU A 134 8.27 4.06 -28.77
C GLU A 134 7.65 3.16 -27.68
N ASN A 135 8.21 1.97 -27.45
CA ASN A 135 7.74 1.06 -26.40
C ASN A 135 8.24 1.43 -24.99
N LEU A 136 9.36 2.12 -24.92
CA LEU A 136 9.96 2.53 -23.66
C LEU A 136 9.59 3.98 -23.36
N SER A 137 8.82 4.21 -22.30
CA SER A 137 8.34 5.55 -21.96
C SER A 137 8.48 5.85 -20.47
N ILE A 138 8.55 7.14 -20.12
CA ILE A 138 8.63 7.58 -18.73
C ILE A 138 7.28 7.36 -18.06
N ARG A 139 7.25 6.52 -17.02
CA ARG A 139 6.09 6.28 -16.16
C ARG A 139 5.97 7.36 -15.09
N THR A 140 7.06 7.60 -14.36
CA THR A 140 7.14 8.66 -13.33
C THR A 140 8.44 9.42 -13.44
N LYS A 141 8.43 10.68 -13.00
CA LYS A 141 9.61 11.57 -13.08
C LYS A 141 10.72 11.17 -12.12
N SER A 142 10.39 10.41 -11.07
CA SER A 142 11.35 9.87 -10.11
C SER A 142 10.85 8.56 -9.49
N PHE A 143 11.75 7.81 -8.88
CA PHE A 143 11.42 6.59 -8.14
C PHE A 143 10.56 6.91 -6.91
N THR A 144 10.82 8.01 -6.21
CA THR A 144 9.95 8.46 -5.10
C THR A 144 8.54 8.85 -5.58
N ASP A 145 8.38 9.37 -6.80
CA ASP A 145 7.06 9.64 -7.37
C ASP A 145 6.27 8.35 -7.60
N LEU A 146 6.93 7.29 -8.05
CA LEU A 146 6.32 5.96 -8.15
C LEU A 146 5.83 5.50 -6.77
N MET A 147 6.67 5.61 -5.75
CA MET A 147 6.31 5.23 -4.38
C MET A 147 5.16 6.08 -3.80
N ASN A 148 5.09 7.36 -4.15
CA ASN A 148 3.96 8.22 -3.78
C ASN A 148 2.66 7.80 -4.48
N GLU A 149 2.74 7.46 -5.77
CA GLU A 149 1.60 6.91 -6.50
C GLU A 149 1.11 5.60 -5.87
N PHE A 150 2.05 4.74 -5.46
CA PHE A 150 1.74 3.48 -4.80
C PHE A 150 1.01 3.69 -3.47
N PHE A 151 1.49 4.63 -2.66
CA PHE A 151 0.82 4.99 -1.42
C PHE A 151 -0.59 5.57 -1.66
N ARG A 152 -0.75 6.44 -2.68
CA ARG A 152 -2.06 6.99 -3.06
C ARG A 152 -3.04 5.89 -3.46
N GLN A 153 -2.61 4.93 -4.29
CA GLN A 153 -3.44 3.79 -4.68
C GLN A 153 -3.79 2.91 -3.48
N THR A 154 -2.85 2.71 -2.55
CA THR A 154 -3.11 1.99 -1.29
C THR A 154 -4.23 2.65 -0.49
N LEU A 155 -4.17 3.98 -0.31
CA LEU A 155 -5.22 4.73 0.41
C LEU A 155 -6.61 4.56 -0.24
N GLN A 156 -6.67 4.53 -1.57
CA GLN A 156 -7.92 4.43 -2.33
C GLN A 156 -8.48 3.01 -2.38
N ASN A 157 -7.62 2.01 -2.55
CA ASN A 157 -8.05 0.67 -2.96
C ASN A 157 -8.01 -0.37 -1.83
N HIS A 158 -7.22 -0.14 -0.77
CA HIS A 158 -6.95 -1.18 0.22
C HIS A 158 -8.22 -1.70 0.93
N THR A 159 -9.23 -0.84 1.13
CA THR A 159 -10.50 -1.23 1.76
C THR A 159 -11.29 -2.26 0.95
N SER A 160 -11.05 -2.36 -0.37
CA SER A 160 -11.62 -3.42 -1.22
C SER A 160 -11.19 -4.80 -0.73
N SER A 161 -9.97 -4.90 -0.19
CA SER A 161 -9.44 -6.17 0.31
C SER A 161 -10.13 -6.69 1.56
N PHE A 162 -10.85 -5.84 2.29
CA PHE A 162 -11.45 -6.21 3.56
C PHE A 162 -12.50 -7.30 3.40
N HIS A 163 -13.09 -7.39 2.21
CA HIS A 163 -14.11 -8.36 1.82
C HIS A 163 -13.54 -9.72 1.40
N PHE A 164 -12.21 -9.85 1.22
CA PHE A 164 -11.57 -11.16 1.11
C PHE A 164 -11.46 -11.78 2.50
N VAL A 165 -12.48 -12.55 2.86
CA VAL A 165 -12.62 -13.17 4.17
C VAL A 165 -12.50 -14.68 4.04
N SER A 166 -11.63 -15.29 4.84
CA SER A 166 -11.48 -16.75 4.90
C SER A 166 -12.80 -17.41 5.31
N SER A 167 -13.12 -18.55 4.69
CA SER A 167 -14.27 -19.39 5.05
C SER A 167 -14.26 -19.88 6.51
N LYS A 168 -13.13 -19.76 7.21
CA LYS A 168 -12.98 -20.10 8.63
C LYS A 168 -13.57 -19.05 9.58
N ILE A 169 -13.82 -17.84 9.10
CA ILE A 169 -14.35 -16.74 9.92
C ILE A 169 -15.87 -16.87 10.00
N LYS A 170 -16.40 -17.12 11.21
CA LYS A 170 -17.84 -17.34 11.44
C LYS A 170 -18.68 -16.06 11.37
N ASP A 171 -18.10 -14.93 11.79
CA ASP A 171 -18.77 -13.63 11.83
C ASP A 171 -18.06 -12.67 10.87
N THR A 172 -18.34 -12.87 9.58
CA THR A 172 -17.74 -12.12 8.47
C THR A 172 -18.01 -10.62 8.58
N GLU A 173 -19.24 -10.22 8.94
CA GLU A 173 -19.61 -8.81 9.05
C GLU A 173 -18.80 -8.10 10.13
N LYS A 174 -18.69 -8.69 11.33
CA LYS A 174 -17.88 -8.12 12.41
C LYS A 174 -16.40 -8.10 12.07
N TYR A 175 -15.91 -9.10 11.36
CA TYR A 175 -14.52 -9.14 10.90
C TYR A 175 -14.20 -7.98 9.94
N ILE A 176 -15.06 -7.76 8.94
CA ILE A 176 -14.96 -6.64 7.99
C ILE A 176 -15.05 -5.29 8.73
N GLU A 177 -16.04 -5.14 9.63
CA GLU A 177 -16.20 -3.93 10.44
C GLU A 177 -14.94 -3.61 11.24
N ASN A 178 -14.31 -4.61 11.86
CA ASN A 178 -13.05 -4.43 12.59
C ASN A 178 -11.90 -3.98 11.68
N LYS A 179 -11.81 -4.49 10.44
CA LYS A 179 -10.80 -4.02 9.48
C LYS A 179 -10.99 -2.53 9.15
N TYR A 180 -12.22 -2.10 8.87
CA TYR A 180 -12.52 -0.67 8.65
C TYR A 180 -12.18 0.20 9.87
N ILE A 181 -12.53 -0.25 11.08
CA ILE A 181 -12.20 0.48 12.31
C ILE A 181 -10.68 0.61 12.48
N SER A 182 -9.93 -0.48 12.27
CA SER A 182 -8.46 -0.46 12.36
C SER A 182 -7.84 0.47 11.31
N TRP A 183 -8.34 0.43 10.07
CA TRP A 183 -7.92 1.33 8.99
C TRP A 183 -8.11 2.80 9.37
N VAL A 184 -9.31 3.17 9.82
CA VAL A 184 -9.64 4.55 10.22
C VAL A 184 -8.79 5.00 11.43
N LYS A 185 -8.53 4.10 12.38
CA LYS A 185 -7.61 4.41 13.49
C LYS A 185 -6.20 4.73 12.99
N GLY A 186 -5.68 3.92 12.06
CA GLY A 186 -4.38 4.15 11.43
C GLY A 186 -4.32 5.49 10.69
N LEU A 187 -5.36 5.81 9.90
CA LEU A 187 -5.48 7.12 9.25
C LEU A 187 -5.42 8.28 10.25
N ASN A 188 -6.18 8.20 11.35
CA ASN A 188 -6.16 9.25 12.38
C ASN A 188 -4.78 9.37 13.06
N GLU A 189 -4.08 8.26 13.25
CA GLU A 189 -2.73 8.26 13.82
C GLU A 189 -1.72 8.95 12.89
N ILE A 190 -1.79 8.70 11.58
CA ILE A 190 -1.00 9.41 10.59
C ILE A 190 -1.28 10.91 10.65
N LYS A 191 -2.57 11.29 10.68
CA LYS A 191 -2.95 12.71 10.75
C LYS A 191 -2.37 13.38 12.00
N GLN A 192 -2.46 12.73 13.15
CA GLN A 192 -1.89 13.24 14.39
C GLN A 192 -0.37 13.41 14.28
N LYS A 193 0.34 12.43 13.73
CA LYS A 193 1.80 12.54 13.52
C LYS A 193 2.16 13.73 12.64
N ILE A 194 1.40 13.99 11.57
CA ILE A 194 1.62 15.14 10.69
C ILE A 194 1.41 16.47 11.44
N ASP A 195 0.44 16.53 12.36
CA ASP A 195 0.17 17.74 13.14
C ASP A 195 1.24 18.01 14.21
N ASP A 196 1.78 16.94 14.80
CA ASP A 196 2.74 17.01 15.91
C ASP A 196 4.19 17.29 15.42
N ASP A 197 4.55 16.83 14.22
CA ASP A 197 5.92 16.88 13.71
C ASP A 197 6.19 18.12 12.83
N LYS A 198 7.29 18.84 13.11
CA LYS A 198 7.87 19.79 12.16
C LYS A 198 8.82 19.06 11.23
N ILE A 199 8.40 18.86 9.98
CA ILE A 199 9.18 18.10 8.99
C ILE A 199 9.80 19.04 7.96
N GLU A 200 11.14 19.06 7.92
CA GLU A 200 11.91 19.84 6.94
C GLU A 200 12.11 19.11 5.60
N ASN A 201 11.95 17.79 5.60
CA ASN A 201 12.16 16.95 4.43
C ASN A 201 11.06 17.14 3.38
N ASN A 202 11.42 17.62 2.19
CA ASN A 202 10.49 17.91 1.11
C ASN A 202 9.75 16.66 0.59
N LEU A 203 10.39 15.50 0.52
CA LEU A 203 9.75 14.26 0.09
C LEU A 203 8.71 13.79 1.11
N VAL A 204 9.03 13.93 2.39
CA VAL A 204 8.05 13.61 3.44
C VAL A 204 6.89 14.59 3.40
N ASN A 205 7.14 15.88 3.16
CA ASN A 205 6.08 16.86 3.00
C ASN A 205 5.17 16.55 1.79
N GLN A 206 5.74 16.05 0.68
CA GLN A 206 4.95 15.57 -0.46
C GLN A 206 4.10 14.35 -0.10
N LEU A 207 4.68 13.35 0.58
CA LEU A 207 3.95 12.17 1.07
C LEU A 207 2.79 12.55 2.00
N ASN A 208 3.04 13.49 2.92
CA ASN A 208 2.03 14.05 3.82
C ASN A 208 0.91 14.72 3.05
N GLN A 209 1.24 15.48 2.00
CA GLN A 209 0.24 16.14 1.17
C GLN A 209 -0.67 15.12 0.48
N TYR A 210 -0.11 14.06 -0.12
CA TYR A 210 -0.92 12.98 -0.71
C TYR A 210 -1.85 12.30 0.31
N PHE A 211 -1.36 12.08 1.54
CA PHE A 211 -2.21 11.59 2.62
C PHE A 211 -3.34 12.57 2.96
N LEU A 212 -3.03 13.85 3.13
CA LEU A 212 -3.99 14.88 3.51
C LEU A 212 -5.06 15.09 2.44
N ASP A 213 -4.69 15.04 1.16
CA ASP A 213 -5.61 15.13 0.03
C ASP A 213 -6.65 14.00 0.03
N TYR A 214 -6.26 12.81 0.50
CA TYR A 214 -7.19 11.70 0.73
C TYR A 214 -7.98 11.87 2.04
N TYR A 215 -7.31 12.25 3.13
CA TYR A 215 -7.89 12.22 4.47
C TYR A 215 -8.94 13.32 4.70
N ILE A 216 -8.62 14.56 4.32
CA ILE A 216 -9.44 15.74 4.64
C ILE A 216 -10.86 15.63 4.08
N PRO A 217 -11.06 15.26 2.78
CA PRO A 217 -12.41 15.13 2.24
C PRO A 217 -13.24 14.03 2.91
N ASN A 218 -12.60 13.01 3.48
CA ASN A 218 -13.25 11.81 4.01
C ASN A 218 -13.47 11.80 5.53
N ILE A 219 -13.07 12.87 6.23
CA ILE A 219 -13.07 12.93 7.71
C ILE A 219 -14.44 12.68 8.34
N SER A 220 -15.53 13.13 7.70
CA SER A 220 -16.90 12.94 8.20
C SER A 220 -17.31 11.47 8.16
N ALA A 221 -16.96 10.75 7.07
CA ALA A 221 -17.20 9.31 6.94
C ALA A 221 -16.39 8.53 7.97
N PHE A 222 -15.12 8.87 8.17
CA PHE A 222 -14.26 8.26 9.17
C PHE A 222 -14.79 8.43 10.60
N THR A 223 -15.25 9.64 10.93
CA THR A 223 -15.87 9.93 12.23
C THR A 223 -17.10 9.07 12.47
N LYS A 224 -17.96 8.92 11.46
CA LYS A 224 -19.16 8.09 11.52
C LYS A 224 -18.85 6.61 11.76
N ILE A 225 -17.85 6.06 11.07
CA ILE A 225 -17.40 4.67 11.25
C ILE A 225 -17.02 4.41 12.71
N LEU A 226 -16.29 5.35 13.34
CA LEU A 226 -15.87 5.22 14.73
C LEU A 226 -17.02 5.41 15.73
N SER A 227 -17.96 6.33 15.48
CA SER A 227 -19.11 6.57 16.37
C SER A 227 -20.10 5.40 16.36
N ASP A 228 -20.38 4.85 15.17
CA ASP A 228 -21.31 3.73 15.01
C ASP A 228 -20.77 2.47 15.72
N SER A 229 -19.46 2.26 15.68
CA SER A 229 -18.80 1.18 16.43
C SER A 229 -18.94 1.34 17.95
N LYS A 230 -18.70 2.55 18.48
CA LYS A 230 -18.81 2.84 19.93
C LYS A 230 -20.23 2.63 20.44
N SER A 231 -21.23 3.10 19.71
CA SER A 231 -22.65 2.93 20.08
C SER A 231 -23.05 1.45 20.14
N LYS A 232 -22.61 0.62 19.18
CA LYS A 232 -22.86 -0.84 19.20
C LYS A 232 -22.16 -1.55 20.37
N GLN A 233 -20.97 -1.10 20.77
CA GLN A 233 -20.28 -1.66 21.95
C GLN A 233 -21.01 -1.33 23.25
N ASN A 234 -21.52 -0.11 23.38
CA ASN A 234 -22.33 0.30 24.53
C ASN A 234 -23.65 -0.49 24.58
N ASN A 235 -24.37 -0.59 23.46
CA ASN A 235 -25.60 -1.37 23.40
C ASN A 235 -25.37 -2.87 23.67
N LYS A 236 -24.23 -3.45 23.25
CA LYS A 236 -23.89 -4.85 23.59
C LYS A 236 -23.50 -5.05 25.05
N ARG A 237 -22.98 -4.02 25.72
CA ARG A 237 -22.76 -4.04 27.18
C ARG A 237 -24.09 -3.96 27.90
N GLU A 238 -24.94 -3.00 27.53
CA GLU A 238 -26.30 -2.91 28.06
C GLU A 238 -27.11 -4.17 27.80
N GLU A 239 -27.06 -4.77 26.61
CA GLU A 239 -27.74 -6.06 26.31
C GLU A 239 -27.13 -7.24 27.09
N LYS A 240 -25.84 -7.23 27.42
CA LYS A 240 -25.21 -8.24 28.29
C LYS A 240 -25.61 -8.04 29.75
N ASP A 241 -25.67 -6.81 30.22
CA ASP A 241 -26.10 -6.45 31.58
C ASP A 241 -27.60 -6.76 31.74
N ILE A 242 -28.41 -6.43 30.73
CA ILE A 242 -29.83 -6.79 30.61
C ILE A 242 -30.02 -8.31 30.43
N ALA A 243 -29.13 -9.03 29.72
CA ALA A 243 -29.20 -10.50 29.60
C ALA A 243 -28.72 -11.23 30.86
N GLU A 244 -27.83 -10.63 31.67
CA GLU A 244 -27.47 -11.12 32.99
C GLU A 244 -28.59 -10.85 34.02
N GLU A 245 -29.33 -9.74 33.89
CA GLU A 245 -30.60 -9.52 34.62
C GLU A 245 -31.72 -10.45 34.13
N ASN A 246 -31.89 -10.63 32.81
CA ASN A 246 -32.95 -11.46 32.22
C ASN A 246 -32.65 -12.96 32.24
N LYS A 247 -31.43 -13.41 32.58
CA LYS A 247 -31.21 -14.79 33.03
C LYS A 247 -31.97 -15.11 34.33
N ARG A 248 -32.56 -14.12 34.99
CA ARG A 248 -33.53 -14.31 36.08
C ARG A 248 -34.99 -14.31 35.63
N GLN A 249 -35.33 -13.92 34.41
CA GLN A 249 -36.71 -13.97 33.90
C GLN A 249 -36.74 -14.20 32.38
N VAL A 250 -37.17 -15.40 31.97
CA VAL A 250 -37.35 -15.77 30.55
C VAL A 250 -38.76 -15.40 30.09
N LYS A 251 -38.90 -14.68 28.96
CA LYS A 251 -39.52 -15.20 27.71
C LYS A 251 -39.57 -14.18 26.55
N GLU A 252 -39.22 -14.73 25.38
CA GLU A 252 -39.57 -14.45 23.97
C GLU A 252 -39.71 -13.01 23.44
N TYR A 253 -38.83 -12.67 22.48
CA TYR A 253 -39.17 -11.73 21.41
C TYR A 253 -38.53 -12.15 20.08
N ILE A 254 -39.30 -12.02 19.00
CA ILE A 254 -38.96 -12.38 17.61
C ILE A 254 -38.45 -11.12 16.88
N PRO A 255 -37.31 -11.12 16.18
CA PRO A 255 -36.83 -9.90 15.52
C PRO A 255 -37.42 -9.72 14.12
N GLU A 256 -37.90 -8.51 13.85
CA GLU A 256 -38.21 -8.00 12.51
C GLU A 256 -36.93 -7.82 11.66
N LYS A 257 -37.07 -8.04 10.34
CA LYS A 257 -35.99 -7.86 9.36
C LYS A 257 -35.48 -6.42 9.34
N LYS A 258 -34.28 -6.21 9.87
CA LYS A 258 -33.47 -4.98 9.64
C LYS A 258 -32.73 -5.11 8.31
N GLN A 259 -32.79 -4.07 7.47
CA GLN A 259 -31.88 -3.90 6.33
C GLN A 259 -30.42 -4.05 6.78
N THR A 260 -29.63 -4.72 5.95
CA THR A 260 -28.25 -5.09 6.29
C THR A 260 -27.33 -3.87 6.21
N LEU A 261 -26.31 -3.84 7.08
CA LEU A 261 -25.29 -2.79 7.11
C LEU A 261 -24.57 -2.65 5.75
N LEU A 262 -24.47 -3.74 4.99
CA LEU A 262 -23.96 -3.78 3.63
C LEU A 262 -24.63 -2.72 2.72
N GLU A 263 -25.95 -2.60 2.76
CA GLU A 263 -26.70 -1.62 1.95
C GLU A 263 -26.40 -0.16 2.36
N LYS A 264 -26.06 0.08 3.64
CA LYS A 264 -25.68 1.41 4.13
C LYS A 264 -24.22 1.76 3.80
N PHE A 265 -23.33 0.77 3.77
CA PHE A 265 -21.91 0.98 3.44
C PHE A 265 -21.67 1.26 1.95
N PHE A 266 -22.39 0.57 1.04
CA PHE A 266 -22.26 0.83 -0.40
C PHE A 266 -22.67 2.24 -0.83
N ASN A 267 -23.53 2.92 -0.06
CA ASN A 267 -24.00 4.27 -0.36
C ASN A 267 -23.08 5.39 0.16
N LEU A 268 -22.03 5.07 0.92
CA LEU A 268 -21.08 6.07 1.44
C LEU A 268 -19.90 6.36 0.50
N PHE A 269 -19.69 5.52 -0.51
CA PHE A 269 -18.55 5.60 -1.43
C PHE A 269 -18.97 5.78 -2.91
N LYS A 270 -20.17 6.36 -3.14
CA LYS A 270 -20.61 6.84 -4.45
C LYS A 270 -20.43 8.34 -4.56
#